data_AF-S8D4N4-F1
#
_entry.id   AF-S8D4N4-F1
#
_cell.length_a   1.000
_cell.length_b   1.000
_cell.length_c   1.000
_cell.angle_alpha   90.00
_cell.angle_beta   90.00
_cell.angle_gamma   90.00
#
_symmetry.space_group_name_H-M   'P 1'
#
loop_
_entity.id
_entity.type
_entity.pdbx_description
1 polymer ?
#
loop_
_entity_poly.entity_id
_entity_poly.type
_entity_poly.pdbx_seq_one_letter_code
_entity_poly.pdbx_strand_id
1 'polypeptide(L)' 'ECRICQEEDSEKHMEAPCGCNGTLKFAHRKCVQRWCNKKGDKTCEICYQEFSPDYVCPPRRKHAEGLAIDIG' A
#
# COMPACT_ATOMS: atom_id res chain seq x y z
N GLU A 1 4.06 -5.96 16.27
CA GLU A 1 2.68 -5.93 15.72
C GLU A 1 2.66 -5.26 14.36
N CYS A 2 2.01 -5.89 13.37
CA CYS A 2 1.85 -5.31 12.04
C CYS A 2 0.75 -4.24 12.02
N ARG A 3 1.07 -3.00 11.60
CA ARG A 3 0.11 -1.88 11.56
C ARG A 3 -1.13 -2.09 10.67
N ILE A 4 -1.14 -3.12 9.81
CA ILE A 4 -2.18 -3.36 8.79
C ILE A 4 -3.13 -4.47 9.24
N CYS A 5 -2.60 -5.63 9.70
CA CYS A 5 -3.43 -6.75 10.16
C CYS A 5 -3.56 -6.84 11.69
N GLN A 6 -2.81 -6.03 12.44
CA GLN A 6 -2.80 -6.02 13.92
C GLN A 6 -2.35 -7.34 14.54
N GLU A 7 -1.66 -8.20 13.79
CA GLU A 7 -1.10 -9.45 14.30
C GLU A 7 0.35 -9.25 14.75
N GLU A 8 0.73 -9.94 15.82
CA GLU A 8 2.12 -10.10 16.24
C GLU A 8 2.81 -11.20 15.42
N ASP A 9 4.04 -10.94 15.00
CA ASP A 9 4.88 -11.89 14.26
C ASP A 9 6.34 -11.62 14.63
N SER A 10 7.23 -12.51 14.22
CA SER A 10 8.67 -12.35 14.40
C SER A 10 9.17 -11.09 13.70
N GLU A 11 10.14 -10.40 14.30
CA GLU A 11 10.75 -9.20 13.71
C GLU A 11 11.32 -9.44 12.31
N LYS A 12 11.80 -10.67 12.03
CA LYS A 12 12.25 -11.10 10.70
C LYS A 12 11.18 -11.09 9.60
N HIS A 13 9.90 -11.09 9.96
CA HIS A 13 8.77 -11.06 9.02
C HIS A 13 8.14 -9.67 8.90
N MET A 14 8.61 -8.70 9.70
CA MET A 14 8.15 -7.32 9.67
C MET A 14 9.19 -6.42 9.00
N GLU A 15 8.72 -5.49 8.18
CA GLU A 15 9.56 -4.53 7.47
C GLU A 15 9.16 -3.09 7.85
N ALA A 16 10.07 -2.15 7.64
CA ALA A 16 9.79 -0.71 7.70
C ALA A 16 9.81 -0.15 6.26
N PRO A 17 8.70 -0.27 5.50
CA PRO A 17 8.70 0.06 4.08
C PRO A 17 8.76 1.57 3.80
N CYS A 18 8.59 2.43 4.81
CA CYS A 18 8.57 3.89 4.69
C CYS A 18 9.22 4.54 5.93
N GLY A 19 9.43 5.85 5.91
CA GLY A 19 10.01 6.63 7.01
C GLY A 19 9.07 6.92 8.19
N CYS A 20 8.04 6.11 8.42
CA CYS A 20 7.25 6.24 9.66
C CYS A 20 8.12 5.90 10.88
N ASN A 21 7.75 6.44 12.05
CA ASN A 21 8.45 6.23 13.31
C ASN A 21 7.62 5.40 14.28
N GLY A 22 8.29 4.84 15.30
CA GLY A 22 7.65 4.02 16.33
C GLY A 22 7.09 2.71 15.78
N THR A 23 5.97 2.26 16.33
CA THR A 23 5.29 1.00 15.94
C THR A 23 4.62 1.09 14.57
N LEU A 24 4.24 2.31 14.13
CA LEU A 24 3.57 2.56 12.85
C LEU A 24 4.43 2.26 11.63
N LYS A 25 5.73 2.05 11.78
CA LYS A 25 6.60 1.68 10.66
C LYS A 25 6.56 0.20 10.34
N PHE A 26 6.25 -0.66 11.30
CA PHE A 26 6.35 -2.11 11.14
C PHE A 26 5.11 -2.71 10.47
N ALA A 27 5.33 -3.39 9.35
CA ALA A 27 4.29 -4.12 8.65
C ALA A 27 4.84 -5.37 7.96
N HIS A 28 4.02 -6.42 7.84
CA HIS A 28 4.38 -7.56 7.01
C HIS A 28 4.46 -7.15 5.53
N ARG A 29 5.46 -7.66 4.80
CA ARG A 29 5.57 -7.48 3.34
C ARG A 29 4.26 -7.74 2.60
N LYS A 30 3.63 -8.88 2.92
CA LYS A 30 2.35 -9.32 2.35
C LYS A 30 1.22 -8.31 2.61
N CYS A 31 1.22 -7.68 3.78
CA CYS A 31 0.20 -6.73 4.16
C CYS A 31 0.39 -5.40 3.44
N VAL A 32 1.63 -4.92 3.31
CA VAL A 32 1.96 -3.71 2.56
C VAL A 32 1.60 -3.90 1.08
N GLN A 33 1.96 -5.03 0.47
CA GLN A 33 1.59 -5.32 -0.91
C GLN A 33 0.06 -5.39 -1.12
N ARG A 34 -0.68 -6.01 -0.19
CA ARG A 34 -2.14 -6.02 -0.22
C ARG A 34 -2.73 -4.62 -0.11
N TRP A 35 -2.15 -3.77 0.73
CA TRP A 35 -2.54 -2.37 0.85
C TRP A 35 -2.29 -1.63 -0.46
N CYS A 36 -1.12 -1.81 -1.10
CA CYS A 36 -0.81 -1.20 -2.41
C CYS A 36 -1.82 -1.66 -3.46
N ASN A 37 -2.19 -2.94 -3.43
CA ASN A 37 -3.16 -3.49 -4.36
C ASN A 37 -4.56 -2.91 -4.18
N LYS A 38 -4.97 -2.65 -2.95
CA LYS A 38 -6.29 -2.11 -2.61
C LYS A 38 -6.38 -0.61 -2.86
N LYS A 39 -5.35 0.15 -2.49
CA LYS A 39 -5.30 1.60 -2.71
C LYS A 39 -4.99 1.96 -4.16
N GLY A 40 -4.22 1.13 -4.85
CA GLY A 40 -3.70 1.48 -6.18
C GLY A 40 -2.62 2.56 -6.11
N ASP A 41 -1.81 2.54 -5.04
CA ASP A 41 -0.65 3.40 -4.89
C ASP A 41 0.41 2.76 -3.97
N LYS A 42 1.65 3.24 -4.03
CA LYS A 42 2.77 2.86 -3.17
C LYS A 42 3.16 3.95 -2.16
N THR A 43 2.38 5.03 -2.04
CA THR A 43 2.69 6.16 -1.15
C THR A 43 2.07 5.98 0.23
N CYS A 44 2.88 5.89 1.28
CA CYS A 44 2.38 5.82 2.66
C CYS A 44 1.44 6.98 2.99
N GLU A 45 0.28 6.71 3.60
CA GLU A 45 -0.72 7.74 3.93
C GLU A 45 -0.41 8.56 5.18
N ILE A 46 0.63 8.19 5.92
CA ILE A 46 1.01 8.84 7.18
C ILE A 46 2.19 9.78 6.94
N CYS A 47 3.27 9.25 6.35
CA CYS A 47 4.49 10.00 6.08
C CYS A 47 4.63 10.48 4.63
N TYR A 48 3.69 10.12 3.74
CA TYR A 48 3.69 10.51 2.32
C TYR A 48 4.95 10.10 1.52
N GLN A 49 5.74 9.17 2.05
CA GLN A 49 6.89 8.57 1.35
C GLN A 49 6.50 7.29 0.62
N GLU A 50 7.21 6.99 -0.45
CA GLU A 50 7.02 5.75 -1.21
C GLU A 50 7.50 4.52 -0.44
N PHE A 51 6.77 3.41 -0.59
CA PHE A 51 7.17 2.14 -0.03
C PHE A 51 8.36 1.54 -0.80
N SER A 52 9.37 1.07 -0.07
CA SER A 52 10.59 0.46 -0.63
C SER A 52 11.12 -0.70 0.24
N PRO A 53 11.93 -1.62 -0.30
CA PRO A 53 12.19 -1.87 -1.72
C PRO A 53 11.19 -2.88 -2.33
N ASP A 54 10.86 -2.67 -3.61
CA ASP A 54 10.09 -3.59 -4.46
C ASP A 54 8.58 -3.76 -4.17
N TYR A 55 7.92 -2.72 -3.69
CA TYR A 55 6.46 -2.68 -3.66
C TYR A 55 5.90 -2.22 -5.00
N VAL A 56 4.98 -3.02 -5.55
CA VAL A 56 4.33 -2.69 -6.82
C VAL A 56 2.93 -2.12 -6.57
N CYS A 57 2.63 -1.01 -7.23
CA CYS A 57 1.26 -0.58 -7.42
C CYS A 57 0.71 -1.37 -8.62
N PRO A 58 -0.39 -2.14 -8.48
CA PRO A 58 -0.97 -2.78 -9.65
C PRO A 58 -1.37 -1.70 -10.67
N PRO A 59 -1.23 -1.96 -11.98
CA PRO A 59 -1.68 -1.02 -12.99
C PRO A 59 -3.13 -0.68 -12.70
N ARG A 60 -3.45 0.62 -12.62
CA ARG A 60 -4.84 1.07 -12.44
C ARG A 60 -5.65 0.32 -13.49
N ARG A 61 -6.60 -0.50 -13.04
CA ARG A 61 -7.59 -1.07 -13.93
C ARG A 61 -8.24 0.15 -14.54
N LYS A 62 -8.04 0.37 -15.84
CA LYS A 62 -8.80 1.37 -16.57
C LYS A 62 -10.23 0.83 -16.55
N HIS A 63 -10.95 1.11 -15.47
CA HIS A 63 -12.40 1.07 -15.52
C HIS A 63 -12.73 2.09 -16.60
N ALA A 64 -13.07 1.56 -17.79
CA ALA A 64 -13.64 2.33 -18.87
C ALA A 64 -15.02 2.80 -18.39
N GLU A 65 -15.04 3.78 -17.50
CA GLU A 65 -16.25 4.39 -17.00
C GLU A 65 -16.51 5.64 -17.84
N GLY A 66 -17.46 5.50 -18.75
CA GLY A 66 -18.20 6.61 -19.36
C GLY A 66 -17.46 7.42 -20.42
N LEU A 67 -17.25 6.85 -21.61
CA LEU A 67 -17.26 7.69 -22.81
C LEU A 67 -18.66 8.31 -22.90
N ALA A 68 -18.72 9.63 -22.71
CA ALA A 68 -19.89 10.45 -22.94
C ALA A 68 -20.45 10.17 -24.34
N ILE A 69 -21.70 9.72 -24.41
CA ILE A 69 -22.46 9.78 -25.65
C ILE A 69 -23.24 11.09 -25.57
N ASP A 70 -22.65 12.15 -26.11
CA ASP A 70 -23.36 13.36 -26.48
C ASP A 70 -24.19 13.00 -27.73
N ILE A 71 -25.50 12.84 -27.55
CA ILE A 71 -26.46 12.80 -28.67
C ILE A 71 -26.91 14.25 -28.84
N GLY A 72 -26.51 14.85 -29.96
CA GLY A 72 -26.77 16.25 -30.31
C GLY A 72 -28.22 16.58 -30.66
#